data_AF-A0A160V7Z9-F1
#
_entry.id   AF-A0A160V7Z9-F1
#
_cell.length_a   1.000
_cell.length_b   1.000
_cell.length_c   1.000
_cell.angle_alpha   90.00
_cell.angle_beta   90.00
_cell.angle_gamma   90.00
#
_symmetry.space_group_name_H-M   'P 1'
#
loop_
_entity.id
_entity.type
_entity.pdbx_description
1 polymer ?
#
loop_
_entity_poly.entity_id
_entity_poly.type
_entity_poly.pdbx_seq_one_letter_code
_entity_poly.pdbx_strand_id
1 'polypeptide(L)'
;MILNLIKNAPERVVAAAMMQPSGYRPELPDLFYQNNMKEWGPALCEARADVTMEMVDAFLTSMYTDRTGFVFSVDRDFVRSCPAPLLIAPDDVPTHPYKMAMEVADLAPDSEVTIYPWKDTPEHIDEVVDHARRFLKAHVPVNA
;
A
#
# COMPACT_ATOMS: atom_id res chain seq x y z
N MET A 1 -4.37 -4.52 -0.48
CA MET A 1 -3.84 -3.26 0.08
C MET A 1 -4.88 -2.63 0.99
N ILE A 2 -4.47 -1.99 2.10
CA ILE A 2 -5.37 -1.51 3.16
C ILE A 2 -6.41 -0.49 2.67
N LEU A 3 -6.05 0.41 1.74
CA LEU A 3 -6.98 1.38 1.16
C LEU A 3 -8.19 0.72 0.46
N ASN A 4 -7.99 -0.41 -0.22
CA ASN A 4 -9.11 -1.14 -0.82
C ASN A 4 -10.01 -1.78 0.24
N LEU A 5 -9.48 -2.19 1.40
CA LEU A 5 -10.31 -2.66 2.51
C LEU A 5 -11.13 -1.52 3.11
N ILE A 6 -10.52 -0.36 3.33
CA ILE A 6 -11.23 0.85 3.81
C ILE A 6 -12.33 1.25 2.81
N LYS A 7 -12.06 1.18 1.50
CA LYS A 7 -13.05 1.50 0.46
C LYS A 7 -14.28 0.59 0.52
N ASN A 8 -14.08 -0.70 0.75
CA ASN A 8 -15.16 -1.70 0.69
C ASN A 8 -15.85 -1.93 2.03
N ALA A 9 -15.21 -1.60 3.16
CA ALA A 9 -15.74 -1.80 4.50
C ALA A 9 -15.21 -0.71 5.45
N PRO A 10 -15.56 0.57 5.22
CA PRO A 10 -15.02 1.71 5.97
C PRO A 10 -15.30 1.63 7.47
N GLU A 11 -16.39 1.00 7.87
CA GLU A 11 -16.77 0.79 9.28
C GLU A 11 -15.88 -0.22 10.02
N ARG A 12 -15.05 -1.00 9.29
CA ARG A 12 -14.20 -2.05 9.85
C ARG A 12 -12.78 -1.59 10.15
N VAL A 13 -12.37 -0.42 9.65
CA VAL A 13 -11.01 0.09 9.78
C VAL A 13 -11.07 1.46 10.44
N VAL A 14 -10.70 1.52 11.71
CA VAL A 14 -10.72 2.78 12.50
C VAL A 14 -9.54 3.68 12.15
N ALA A 15 -8.39 3.10 11.82
CA ALA A 15 -7.20 3.79 11.32
C ALA A 15 -6.29 2.78 10.61
N ALA A 16 -5.36 3.26 9.79
CA ALA A 16 -4.41 2.40 9.07
C ALA A 16 -2.99 2.97 9.05
N ALA A 17 -2.01 2.12 9.37
CA ALA A 17 -0.60 2.41 9.13
C ALA A 17 -0.17 1.80 7.78
N MET A 18 0.19 2.65 6.83
CA MET A 18 0.71 2.31 5.51
C MET A 18 2.23 2.39 5.53
N MET A 19 2.85 1.28 5.93
CA MET A 19 4.30 1.13 5.92
C MET A 19 4.78 0.82 4.50
N GLN A 20 5.37 1.80 3.82
CA GLN A 20 5.94 1.68 2.46
C GLN A 20 4.88 1.32 1.42
N PRO A 21 3.91 2.21 1.13
CA PRO A 21 2.84 1.88 0.19
C PRO A 21 3.40 1.52 -1.17
N SER A 22 2.92 0.39 -1.72
CA SER A 22 3.21 0.01 -3.10
C SER A 22 2.59 1.03 -4.05
N GLY A 23 3.31 1.37 -5.12
CA GLY A 23 2.79 2.33 -6.09
C GLY A 23 3.50 2.30 -7.43
N TYR A 24 2.83 2.88 -8.42
CA TYR A 24 3.31 2.99 -9.78
C TYR A 24 4.54 3.89 -9.89
N ARG A 25 5.53 3.42 -10.63
CA ARG A 25 6.76 4.16 -10.95
C ARG A 25 6.84 4.31 -12.48
N PRO A 26 6.75 5.53 -13.05
CA PRO A 26 6.76 5.73 -14.49
C PRO A 26 8.01 5.19 -15.20
N GLU A 27 9.15 5.17 -14.51
CA GLU A 27 10.42 4.65 -15.04
C GLU A 27 10.45 3.12 -15.13
N LEU A 28 9.56 2.43 -14.39
CA LEU A 28 9.46 0.98 -14.30
C LEU A 28 7.97 0.55 -14.30
N PRO A 29 7.22 0.85 -15.38
CA PRO A 29 5.75 0.78 -15.37
C PRO A 29 5.21 -0.64 -15.18
N ASP A 30 5.92 -1.65 -15.68
CA ASP A 30 5.51 -3.05 -15.63
C ASP A 30 6.19 -3.85 -14.50
N LEU A 31 6.89 -3.18 -13.58
CA LEU A 31 7.73 -3.84 -12.56
C LEU A 31 6.99 -4.92 -11.79
N PHE A 32 5.79 -4.60 -11.30
CA PHE A 32 5.00 -5.51 -10.50
C PHE A 32 4.50 -6.70 -11.33
N TYR A 33 4.03 -6.46 -12.55
CA TYR A 33 3.59 -7.52 -13.46
C TYR A 33 4.76 -8.47 -13.76
N GLN A 34 5.90 -7.94 -14.19
CA GLN A 34 7.06 -8.74 -14.59
C GLN A 34 7.65 -9.54 -13.42
N ASN A 35 7.78 -8.92 -12.24
CA ASN A 35 8.28 -9.63 -11.06
C ASN A 35 7.36 -10.78 -10.65
N ASN A 36 6.05 -10.57 -10.68
CA ASN A 36 5.10 -11.62 -10.30
C ASN A 36 4.96 -12.71 -11.37
N MET A 37 5.06 -12.38 -12.66
CA MET A 37 5.09 -13.38 -13.75
C MET A 37 6.35 -14.25 -13.70
N LYS A 38 7.48 -13.69 -13.24
CA LYS A 38 8.74 -14.41 -13.13
C LYS A 38 8.82 -15.29 -11.89
N GLU A 39 8.35 -14.81 -10.75
CA GLU A 39 8.60 -15.44 -9.45
C GLU A 39 7.31 -16.08 -8.86
N TRP A 40 6.29 -15.26 -8.56
CA TRP A 40 5.10 -15.71 -7.82
C TRP A 40 4.17 -16.62 -8.62
N GLY A 41 3.89 -16.24 -9.87
CA GLY A 41 2.95 -16.92 -10.77
C GLY A 41 3.29 -18.38 -11.03
N PRO A 42 4.53 -18.69 -11.47
CA PRO A 42 4.96 -20.06 -11.72
C PRO A 42 4.88 -20.93 -10.45
N ALA A 43 5.39 -20.42 -9.32
CA ALA A 43 5.35 -21.14 -8.05
C ALA A 43 3.91 -21.42 -7.57
N LEU A 44 2.98 -20.49 -7.82
CA LEU A 44 1.57 -20.70 -7.53
C LEU A 44 0.97 -21.81 -8.40
N CYS A 45 1.25 -21.83 -9.71
CA CYS A 45 0.73 -22.85 -10.62
C CYS A 45 1.29 -24.24 -10.30
N GLU A 46 2.57 -24.33 -9.89
CA GLU A 46 3.17 -25.59 -9.42
C GLU A 46 2.47 -26.12 -8.15
N ALA A 47 2.12 -25.23 -7.22
CA ALA A 47 1.44 -25.59 -5.98
C ALA A 47 -0.07 -25.86 -6.15
N ARG A 48 -0.68 -25.37 -7.23
CA ARG A 48 -2.14 -25.38 -7.47
C ARG A 48 -2.46 -25.74 -8.91
N ALA A 49 -2.77 -27.01 -9.13
CA ALA A 49 -3.12 -27.54 -10.46
C ALA A 49 -4.39 -26.92 -11.08
N ASP A 50 -5.25 -26.28 -10.28
CA ASP A 50 -6.44 -25.55 -10.74
C ASP A 50 -6.15 -24.10 -11.16
N VAL A 51 -4.92 -23.62 -10.99
CA VAL A 51 -4.49 -22.27 -11.39
C VAL A 51 -3.56 -22.37 -12.59
N THR A 52 -3.89 -21.66 -13.67
CA THR A 52 -3.07 -21.61 -14.88
C THR A 52 -2.31 -20.29 -14.98
N MET A 53 -1.23 -20.28 -15.77
CA MET A 53 -0.49 -19.04 -16.07
C MET A 53 -1.36 -18.00 -16.80
N GLU A 54 -2.39 -18.43 -17.53
CA GLU A 54 -3.38 -17.52 -18.13
C GLU A 54 -4.23 -16.81 -17.06
N MET A 55 -4.63 -17.53 -16.00
CA MET A 55 -5.35 -16.92 -14.87
C MET A 55 -4.44 -15.96 -14.09
N VAL A 56 -3.17 -16.31 -13.93
CA VAL A 56 -2.16 -15.43 -13.32
C VAL A 56 -1.98 -14.15 -14.15
N ASP A 57 -1.82 -14.28 -15.47
CA ASP A 57 -1.69 -13.15 -16.39
C ASP A 57 -2.90 -12.22 -16.32
N ALA A 58 -4.12 -12.76 -16.39
CA ALA A 58 -5.35 -11.98 -16.30
C ALA A 58 -5.46 -11.26 -14.94
N PHE A 59 -5.08 -11.92 -13.85
CA PHE A 59 -5.07 -11.33 -12.51
C PHE A 59 -4.06 -10.18 -12.40
N LEU A 60 -2.82 -10.39 -12.85
CA LEU A 60 -1.76 -9.38 -12.76
C LEU A 60 -2.02 -8.20 -13.69
N THR A 61 -2.57 -8.44 -14.89
CA THR A 61 -3.01 -7.39 -15.82
C THR A 61 -4.06 -6.50 -15.16
N SER A 62 -5.10 -7.10 -14.57
CA SER A 62 -6.15 -6.35 -13.88
C SER A 62 -5.63 -5.54 -12.69
N MET A 63 -4.63 -6.07 -11.99
CA MET A 63 -4.08 -5.46 -10.78
C MET A 63 -3.04 -4.36 -11.07
N TYR A 64 -2.13 -4.57 -12.02
CA TYR A 64 -0.94 -3.74 -12.19
C TYR A 64 -0.89 -3.00 -13.53
N THR A 65 -1.65 -3.42 -14.55
CA THR A 65 -1.61 -2.84 -15.90
C THR A 65 -2.83 -1.98 -16.18
N ASP A 66 -4.04 -2.48 -15.89
CA ASP A 66 -5.28 -1.71 -16.09
C ASP A 66 -5.42 -0.55 -15.08
N ARG A 67 -4.74 -0.65 -13.93
CA ARG A 67 -4.84 0.27 -12.80
C ARG A 67 -3.50 0.93 -12.47
N THR A 68 -2.89 1.57 -13.47
CA THR A 68 -1.58 2.23 -13.34
C THR A 68 -1.70 3.66 -12.81
N GLY A 69 -0.55 4.29 -12.52
CA GLY A 69 -0.46 5.73 -12.23
C GLY A 69 -0.65 6.16 -10.77
N PHE A 70 -0.91 5.21 -9.85
CA PHE A 70 -1.02 5.48 -8.41
C PHE A 70 -0.75 4.22 -7.56
N VAL A 71 -1.47 4.01 -6.45
CA VAL A 71 -1.30 2.88 -5.51
C VAL A 71 -2.07 1.60 -5.88
N PHE A 72 -2.33 1.38 -7.18
CA PHE A 72 -2.98 0.22 -7.83
C PHE A 72 -4.40 -0.18 -7.39
N SER A 73 -4.77 0.14 -6.16
CA SER A 73 -5.92 -0.46 -5.46
C SER A 73 -7.11 0.49 -5.33
N VAL A 74 -6.85 1.80 -5.32
CA VAL A 74 -7.84 2.88 -5.27
C VAL A 74 -7.34 4.07 -6.10
N ASP A 75 -8.26 4.95 -6.49
CA ASP A 75 -7.94 6.22 -7.15
C ASP A 75 -7.71 7.37 -6.14
N ARG A 76 -7.33 8.53 -6.67
CA ARG A 76 -7.06 9.74 -5.87
C ARG A 76 -8.32 10.32 -5.24
N ASP A 77 -9.49 10.17 -5.88
CA ASP A 77 -10.75 10.71 -5.37
C ASP A 77 -11.19 9.95 -4.11
N PHE A 78 -10.99 8.64 -4.09
CA PHE A 78 -11.17 7.85 -2.88
C PHE A 78 -10.21 8.29 -1.77
N VAL A 79 -8.91 8.49 -2.07
CA VAL A 79 -7.97 8.92 -1.02
C VAL A 79 -8.35 10.27 -0.43
N ARG A 80 -8.80 11.24 -1.26
CA ARG A 80 -9.33 12.54 -0.81
C ARG A 80 -10.55 12.43 0.11
N SER A 81 -11.30 11.35 0.00
CA SER A 81 -12.51 11.08 0.78
C SER A 81 -12.34 9.93 1.77
N CYS A 82 -11.10 9.49 2.02
CA CYS A 82 -10.81 8.36 2.88
C CYS A 82 -11.28 8.68 4.31
N PRO A 83 -12.21 7.88 4.89
CA PRO A 83 -12.77 8.18 6.20
C PRO A 83 -11.86 7.77 7.36
N ALA A 84 -10.89 6.89 7.11
CA ALA A 84 -9.97 6.40 8.12
C ALA A 84 -8.69 7.26 8.14
N PRO A 85 -8.20 7.68 9.32
CA PRO A 85 -6.89 8.30 9.48
C PRO A 85 -5.78 7.38 9.00
N LEU A 86 -4.76 7.95 8.34
CA LEU A 86 -3.65 7.20 7.75
C LEU A 86 -2.29 7.64 8.33
N LEU A 87 -1.51 6.70 8.87
CA LEU A 87 -0.09 6.92 9.13
C LEU A 87 0.72 6.38 7.95
N ILE A 88 1.50 7.23 7.29
CA ILE A 88 2.29 6.87 6.12
C ILE A 88 3.78 6.83 6.49
N ALA A 89 4.42 5.67 6.32
CA ALA A 89 5.88 5.55 6.42
C ALA A 89 6.49 5.40 5.02
N PRO A 90 7.06 6.46 4.43
CA PRO A 90 7.54 6.42 3.05
C PRO A 90 8.81 5.55 2.90
N ASP A 91 9.08 5.14 1.67
CA ASP A 91 10.37 4.58 1.23
C ASP A 91 10.69 5.18 -0.14
N ASP A 92 11.88 4.92 -0.70
CA ASP A 92 12.16 5.19 -2.10
C ASP A 92 12.88 4.03 -2.78
N VAL A 93 12.17 2.91 -2.92
CA VAL A 93 12.63 1.76 -3.70
C VAL A 93 11.70 1.53 -4.90
N PRO A 94 12.12 0.75 -5.93
CA PRO A 94 11.33 0.59 -7.15
C PRO A 94 9.84 0.26 -6.93
N THR A 95 9.53 -0.67 -6.03
CA THR A 95 8.15 -1.08 -5.69
C THR A 95 7.44 -0.16 -4.71
N HIS A 96 8.17 0.71 -4.00
CA HIS A 96 7.62 1.62 -2.98
C HIS A 96 8.17 3.02 -3.23
N PRO A 97 7.72 3.70 -4.31
CA PRO A 97 8.21 5.03 -4.66
C PRO A 97 7.77 6.10 -3.67
N TYR A 98 8.71 6.94 -3.24
CA TYR A 98 8.46 8.02 -2.27
C TYR A 98 7.32 8.94 -2.70
N LYS A 99 7.30 9.28 -4.00
CA LYS A 99 6.25 10.11 -4.59
C LYS A 99 4.84 9.57 -4.36
N MET A 100 4.63 8.25 -4.45
CA MET A 100 3.30 7.68 -4.24
C MET A 100 2.91 7.68 -2.76
N ALA A 101 3.87 7.47 -1.86
CA ALA A 101 3.63 7.58 -0.42
C ALA A 101 3.21 9.01 -0.03
N MET A 102 3.97 10.01 -0.48
CA MET A 102 3.66 11.40 -0.20
C MET A 102 2.38 11.88 -0.86
N GLU A 103 2.10 11.45 -2.10
CA GLU A 103 0.84 11.79 -2.74
C GLU A 103 -0.38 11.22 -2.01
N VAL A 104 -0.28 10.01 -1.42
CA VAL A 104 -1.34 9.51 -0.52
C VAL A 104 -1.48 10.40 0.72
N ALA A 105 -0.36 10.75 1.36
CA ALA A 105 -0.36 11.60 2.55
C ALA A 105 -0.99 12.97 2.28
N ASP A 106 -0.61 13.61 1.17
CA ASP A 106 -1.09 14.94 0.77
C ASP A 106 -2.57 14.95 0.40
N LEU A 107 -3.09 13.84 -0.14
CA LEU A 107 -4.49 13.73 -0.56
C LEU A 107 -5.41 13.36 0.60
N ALA A 108 -4.96 12.52 1.53
CA ALA A 108 -5.80 12.03 2.60
C ALA A 108 -6.18 13.15 3.58
N PRO A 109 -7.45 13.23 4.02
CA PRO A 109 -7.92 14.34 4.86
C PRO A 109 -7.36 14.30 6.29
N ASP A 110 -7.02 13.11 6.79
CA ASP A 110 -6.40 12.90 8.09
C ASP A 110 -5.21 11.96 7.91
N SER A 111 -4.00 12.53 7.87
CA SER A 111 -2.78 11.77 7.69
C SER A 111 -1.64 12.28 8.57
N GLU A 112 -0.81 11.33 9.01
CA GLU A 112 0.49 11.58 9.61
C GLU A 112 1.57 10.94 8.73
N VAL A 113 2.76 11.54 8.68
CA VAL A 113 3.92 10.98 7.97
C VAL A 113 5.04 10.75 8.98
N THR A 114 5.67 9.58 8.92
CA THR A 114 6.84 9.27 9.76
C THR A 114 8.07 10.03 9.29
N ILE A 115 9.18 9.94 10.03
CA ILE A 115 10.49 10.32 9.50
C ILE A 115 10.84 9.52 8.24
N TYR A 116 11.72 10.09 7.42
CA TYR A 116 12.34 9.45 6.26
C TYR A 116 13.80 9.89 6.12
N PRO A 117 14.75 8.95 5.93
CA PRO A 117 14.58 7.50 5.99
C PRO A 117 14.23 7.02 7.40
N TRP A 118 13.52 5.89 7.51
CA TRP A 118 13.15 5.30 8.80
C TRP A 118 13.71 3.88 9.05
N LYS A 119 14.33 3.28 8.03
CA LYS A 119 14.90 1.92 8.08
C LYS A 119 16.43 1.89 8.02
N ASP A 120 17.07 3.05 8.00
CA ASP A 120 18.51 3.21 7.86
C ASP A 120 19.27 2.90 9.17
N THR A 121 18.62 3.07 10.33
CA THR A 121 19.19 2.74 11.64
C THR A 121 18.17 2.07 12.56
N PRO A 122 18.60 1.25 13.54
CA PRO A 122 17.71 0.72 14.59
C PRO A 122 16.96 1.82 15.34
N GLU A 123 17.62 2.94 15.62
CA GLU A 123 17.05 4.07 16.36
C GLU A 123 15.89 4.72 15.60
N HIS A 124 16.02 4.92 14.29
CA HIS A 124 14.92 5.43 13.45
C HIS A 124 13.76 4.43 13.35
N ILE A 125 14.05 3.13 13.33
CA ILE A 125 13.01 2.09 13.36
C ILE A 125 12.23 2.19 14.67
N ASP A 126 12.93 2.30 15.81
CA ASP A 126 12.31 2.42 17.12
C ASP A 126 11.44 3.70 17.22
N GLU A 127 11.91 4.82 16.68
CA GLU A 127 11.14 6.07 16.61
C GLU A 127 9.83 5.89 15.82
N VAL A 128 9.89 5.26 14.65
CA VAL A 128 8.70 5.02 13.82
C VAL A 128 7.76 3.99 14.45
N VAL A 129 8.28 2.99 15.14
CA VAL A 129 7.47 2.04 15.92
C VAL A 129 6.71 2.78 17.03
N ASP A 130 7.36 3.68 17.75
CA ASP A 130 6.71 4.48 18.79
C ASP A 130 5.70 5.47 18.22
N HIS A 131 5.98 6.08 17.07
CA HIS A 131 5.00 6.88 16.33
C HIS A 131 3.76 6.06 15.95
N ALA A 132 3.94 4.88 15.35
CA ALA A 132 2.85 3.98 15.00
C ALA A 132 2.02 3.56 16.22
N ARG A 133 2.67 3.28 17.36
CA ARG A 133 1.98 2.97 18.62
C ARG A 133 1.16 4.15 19.12
N ARG A 134 1.70 5.37 19.11
CA ARG A 134 0.96 6.57 19.52
C ARG A 134 -0.25 6.82 18.63
N PHE A 135 -0.05 6.74 17.30
CA PHE A 135 -1.10 6.91 16.30
C PHE A 135 -2.24 5.90 16.53
N LEU A 136 -1.94 4.60 16.59
CA LEU A 136 -2.99 3.58 16.78
C LEU A 136 -3.71 3.69 18.14
N LYS A 137 -3.03 4.16 19.20
CA LYS A 137 -3.66 4.42 20.51
C LYS A 137 -4.55 5.66 20.49
N ALA A 138 -4.25 6.65 19.66
CA ALA A 138 -5.10 7.83 19.49
C ALA A 138 -6.37 7.52 18.69
N HIS A 139 -6.31 6.52 17.79
CA HIS A 139 -7.41 6.11 16.92
C HIS A 139 -7.97 4.73 17.30
N VAL A 140 -8.53 4.63 18.50
CA VAL A 140 -9.23 3.43 18.98
C VAL A 140 -10.72 3.47 18.60
N PRO A 141 -11.39 2.31 18.47
CA PRO A 141 -12.84 2.29 18.30
C PRO A 141 -13.52 3.09 19.42
N VAL A 142 -14.50 3.92 19.07
CA VAL A 142 -15.37 4.53 20.06
C VAL A 142 -16.23 3.42 20.65
N ASN A 143 -16.08 3.15 21.95
CA ASN A 143 -16.97 2.22 22.64
C ASN A 143 -18.41 2.76 22.53
N ALA A 144 -19.31 1.94 21.99
CA ALA A 144 -20.74 2.21 21.97
C ALA A 144 -21.35 2.14 23.38
#